data_AF-A0A7J6PKG0-F1
#
_entry.id   AF-A0A7J6PKG0-F1
#
_cell.length_a   1.000
_cell.length_b   1.000
_cell.length_c   1.000
_cell.angle_alpha   90.00
_cell.angle_beta   90.00
_cell.angle_gamma   90.00
#
_symmetry.space_group_name_H-M   'P 1'
#
loop_
_entity.id
_entity.type
_entity.pdbx_description
1 polymer ?
#
loop_
_entity_poly.entity_id
_entity_poly.type
_entity_poly.pdbx_seq_one_letter_code
_entity_poly.pdbx_strand_id
1 'polypeptide(L)'
;MVMKLFPDGLVDRVGGCGPFEAVAKRFYEISFADPILSVLYEDKNEPHYLMFCRWFFNQLGLTDEMDKRGGTKLINAMHRKAQNCPLRADAPKEAGYVGAGFTKAQRNRWIWAQLKACEEFNLPKDFVRDYIHGLCVFMSVYGPFVDSRVEDGPQTGKCPMSMIAKRTPEQVEMAKVHPNIMGLFITVLPITMVMKLFPDDLIDRAGGKENFLAVVKRFYEMSFEDPILGVLYEDKEEPHYKMFSRWVFTAVGLDDEMTKRGGTKMINSMHKKAQHSKHRAGAPKEAGYVGAGFTKEQRNRWLRTQMKACEEFNAPRHFIEPYIHGLCVFMAVYGPFTECRNEQGPQDGQCPAHLFRQRRASEITLSSLPPQIPGFDLPSIREDATSEEESSDEEE
;
A
#
# COMPACT_ATOMS: atom_id res chain seq x y z
N MET A 1 9.54 16.18 5.02
CA MET A 1 9.69 15.10 6.02
C MET A 1 9.88 13.77 5.27
N VAL A 2 10.94 13.02 5.55
CA VAL A 2 11.20 11.71 4.91
C VAL A 2 10.26 10.67 5.54
N MET A 3 9.49 9.94 4.72
CA MET A 3 8.59 8.88 5.21
C MET A 3 9.42 7.70 5.73
N LYS A 4 9.38 7.45 7.04
CA LYS A 4 10.06 6.30 7.64
C LYS A 4 9.18 5.06 7.46
N LEU A 5 9.73 4.00 6.88
CA LEU A 5 9.05 2.70 6.76
C LEU A 5 8.84 2.03 8.13
N PHE A 6 9.70 2.36 9.08
CA PHE A 6 9.75 1.77 10.41
C PHE A 6 9.84 2.88 11.45
N PRO A 7 9.23 2.74 12.63
CA PRO A 7 9.33 3.74 13.69
C PRO A 7 10.77 3.84 14.23
N ASP A 8 11.09 4.99 14.80
CA ASP A 8 12.37 5.21 15.47
C ASP A 8 12.53 4.28 16.68
N GLY A 9 13.78 3.86 16.91
CA GLY A 9 14.11 2.92 17.99
C GLY A 9 13.48 1.53 17.86
N LEU A 10 12.94 1.16 16.68
CA LEU A 10 12.33 -0.16 16.49
C LEU A 10 13.28 -1.30 16.88
N VAL A 11 14.53 -1.22 16.42
CA VAL A 11 15.53 -2.27 16.66
C VAL A 11 16.03 -2.29 18.12
N ASP A 12 15.92 -1.18 18.85
CA ASP A 12 16.26 -1.14 20.28
C ASP A 12 15.32 -2.02 21.11
N ARG A 13 14.07 -2.20 20.66
CA ARG A 13 13.08 -3.08 21.32
C ARG A 13 13.47 -4.55 21.31
N VAL A 14 14.41 -4.94 20.44
CA VAL A 14 14.95 -6.31 20.37
C VAL A 14 16.40 -6.38 20.83
N GLY A 15 16.93 -5.33 21.46
CA GLY A 15 18.29 -5.29 21.98
C GLY A 15 19.36 -4.87 20.96
N GLY A 16 18.96 -4.19 19.88
CA GLY A 16 19.88 -3.63 18.89
C GLY A 16 20.07 -4.50 17.64
N CYS A 17 21.00 -4.09 16.78
CA CYS A 17 21.21 -4.70 15.46
C CYS A 17 21.63 -6.19 15.54
N GLY A 18 22.51 -6.55 16.48
CA GLY A 18 23.05 -7.92 16.60
C GLY A 18 21.96 -8.98 16.81
N PRO A 19 21.06 -8.85 17.80
CA PRO A 19 19.92 -9.76 17.95
C PRO A 19 19.04 -9.87 16.71
N PHE A 20 18.80 -8.76 16.00
CA PHE A 20 18.01 -8.78 14.77
C PHE A 20 18.70 -9.53 13.61
N GLU A 21 20.03 -9.46 13.51
CA GLU A 21 20.77 -10.21 12.48
C GLU A 21 20.54 -11.72 12.59
N ALA A 22 20.41 -12.25 13.81
CA ALA A 22 20.10 -13.66 14.04
C ALA A 22 18.69 -14.02 13.53
N VAL A 23 17.71 -13.12 13.75
CA VAL A 23 16.34 -13.27 13.22
C VAL A 23 16.35 -13.25 11.70
N ALA A 24 17.06 -12.30 11.09
CA ALA A 24 17.18 -12.20 9.63
C ALA A 24 17.85 -13.44 9.03
N LYS A 25 18.90 -13.96 9.68
CA LYS A 25 19.54 -15.22 9.27
C LYS A 25 18.53 -16.36 9.27
N ARG A 26 17.76 -16.50 10.35
CA ARG A 26 16.74 -17.53 10.46
C ARG A 26 15.64 -17.42 9.41
N PHE A 27 15.20 -16.20 9.10
CA PHE A 27 14.27 -15.93 8.02
C PHE A 27 14.77 -16.49 6.67
N TYR A 28 16.06 -16.29 6.35
CA TYR A 28 16.62 -16.83 5.10
C TYR A 28 16.75 -18.35 5.11
N GLU A 29 17.10 -18.97 6.25
CA GLU A 29 17.11 -20.42 6.38
C GLU A 29 15.72 -21.02 6.08
N ILE A 30 14.66 -20.41 6.63
CA ILE A 30 13.27 -20.80 6.36
C ILE A 30 12.95 -20.59 4.87
N SER A 31 13.37 -19.47 4.29
CA SER A 31 13.13 -19.15 2.88
C SER A 31 13.86 -20.09 1.92
N PHE A 32 15.05 -20.56 2.27
CA PHE A 32 15.82 -21.52 1.49
C PHE A 32 15.23 -22.93 1.54
N ALA A 33 14.57 -23.29 2.64
CA ALA A 33 13.87 -24.56 2.79
C ALA A 33 12.49 -24.56 2.11
N ASP A 34 11.87 -23.41 1.89
CA ASP A 34 10.55 -23.30 1.27
C ASP A 34 10.63 -23.50 -0.26
N PRO A 35 9.91 -24.48 -0.86
CA PRO A 35 9.98 -24.75 -2.30
C PRO A 35 9.52 -23.60 -3.21
N ILE A 36 8.70 -22.67 -2.70
CA ILE A 36 8.19 -21.50 -3.45
C ILE A 36 9.19 -20.33 -3.40
N LEU A 37 9.89 -20.17 -2.27
CA LEU A 37 10.86 -19.09 -2.08
C LEU A 37 12.28 -19.47 -2.49
N SER A 38 12.69 -20.71 -2.25
CA SER A 38 14.05 -21.21 -2.48
C SER A 38 14.55 -21.03 -3.92
N VAL A 39 13.62 -20.98 -4.87
CA VAL A 39 13.87 -20.77 -6.31
C VAL A 39 14.20 -19.32 -6.67
N LEU A 40 14.07 -18.38 -5.72
CA LEU A 40 14.52 -17.00 -5.86
C LEU A 40 16.02 -16.84 -5.54
N TYR A 41 16.63 -17.87 -4.96
CA TYR A 41 18.00 -17.84 -4.44
C TYR A 41 18.87 -18.88 -5.15
N GLU A 42 19.56 -18.42 -6.19
CA GLU A 42 20.48 -19.25 -6.97
C GLU A 42 21.66 -19.74 -6.10
N ASP A 43 22.38 -18.81 -5.49
CA ASP A 43 23.43 -19.12 -4.53
C ASP A 43 22.90 -18.91 -3.10
N LYS A 44 22.68 -20.01 -2.38
CA LYS A 44 22.20 -19.99 -0.98
C LYS A 44 23.33 -19.87 0.05
N ASN A 45 24.59 -19.92 -0.40
CA ASN A 45 25.76 -19.75 0.47
C ASN A 45 26.15 -18.26 0.61
N GLU A 46 25.67 -17.39 -0.27
CA GLU A 46 25.80 -15.94 -0.09
C GLU A 46 25.14 -15.51 1.23
N PRO A 47 25.71 -14.52 1.95
CA PRO A 47 25.14 -14.04 3.20
C PRO A 47 23.97 -13.08 2.96
N HIS A 48 22.88 -13.59 2.39
CA HIS A 48 21.67 -12.82 2.05
C HIS A 48 21.12 -12.02 3.24
N TYR A 49 21.17 -12.60 4.44
CA TYR A 49 20.73 -11.96 5.67
C TYR A 49 21.51 -10.68 5.99
N LEU A 50 22.82 -10.63 5.71
CA LEU A 50 23.62 -9.41 5.92
C LEU A 50 23.20 -8.32 4.94
N MET A 51 22.87 -8.68 3.69
CA MET A 51 22.37 -7.71 2.72
C MET A 51 21.02 -7.13 3.18
N PHE A 52 20.14 -7.99 3.67
CA PHE A 52 18.85 -7.57 4.22
C PHE A 52 19.00 -6.67 5.45
N CYS A 53 19.87 -7.04 6.39
CA CYS A 53 20.14 -6.23 7.59
C CYS A 53 20.70 -4.87 7.23
N ARG A 54 21.67 -4.80 6.31
CA ARG A 54 22.20 -3.52 5.81
C ARG A 54 21.10 -2.64 5.23
N TRP A 55 20.22 -3.19 4.40
CA TRP A 55 19.09 -2.44 3.88
C TRP A 55 18.16 -1.97 5.00
N PHE A 56 17.74 -2.88 5.89
CA PHE A 56 16.80 -2.58 6.96
C PHE A 56 17.34 -1.52 7.94
N PHE A 57 18.60 -1.63 8.34
CA PHE A 57 19.26 -0.66 9.22
C PHE A 57 19.47 0.69 8.52
N ASN A 58 19.70 0.70 7.20
CA ASN A 58 19.72 1.93 6.41
C ASN A 58 18.34 2.60 6.35
N GLN A 59 17.24 1.83 6.31
CA GLN A 59 15.88 2.38 6.39
C GLN A 59 15.56 3.00 7.76
N LEU A 60 16.25 2.56 8.81
CA LEU A 60 16.15 3.10 10.17
C LEU A 60 17.14 4.24 10.45
N GLY A 61 17.99 4.60 9.48
CA GLY A 61 19.01 5.63 9.65
C GLY A 61 20.16 5.22 10.59
N LEU A 62 20.33 3.91 10.84
CA LEU A 62 21.38 3.38 11.72
C LEU A 62 22.72 3.18 11.01
N THR A 63 22.70 3.15 9.66
CA THR A 63 23.88 2.99 8.81
C THR A 63 23.63 3.59 7.42
N ASP A 64 24.69 3.86 6.67
CA ASP A 64 24.68 4.26 5.27
C ASP A 64 25.37 3.22 4.34
N GLU A 65 25.69 2.04 4.88
CA GLU A 65 26.41 0.99 4.16
C GLU A 65 25.70 0.55 2.87
N MET A 66 24.36 0.53 2.89
CA MET A 66 23.60 0.09 1.73
C MET A 66 23.66 1.15 0.62
N ASP A 67 23.55 2.43 0.98
CA ASP A 67 23.67 3.54 0.03
C ASP A 67 25.06 3.62 -0.60
N LYS A 68 26.13 3.43 0.20
CA LYS A 68 27.53 3.33 -0.29
C LYS A 68 27.73 2.22 -1.32
N ARG A 69 26.93 1.15 -1.27
CA ARG A 69 27.00 0.01 -2.19
C ARG A 69 26.06 0.13 -3.39
N GLY A 70 25.45 1.29 -3.58
CA GLY A 70 24.55 1.60 -4.69
C GLY A 70 23.07 1.64 -4.32
N GLY A 71 22.72 1.46 -3.04
CA GLY A 71 21.39 1.65 -2.49
C GLY A 71 20.31 0.88 -3.26
N THR A 72 19.21 1.58 -3.58
CA THR A 72 18.06 1.05 -4.32
C THR A 72 18.44 0.42 -5.67
N LYS A 73 19.47 0.94 -6.37
CA LYS A 73 19.90 0.36 -7.65
C LYS A 73 20.43 -1.06 -7.48
N LEU A 74 21.22 -1.31 -6.42
CA LEU A 74 21.74 -2.65 -6.13
C LEU A 74 20.59 -3.60 -5.77
N ILE A 75 19.67 -3.16 -4.91
CA ILE A 75 18.52 -3.97 -4.49
C ILE A 75 17.68 -4.40 -5.69
N ASN A 76 17.40 -3.47 -6.62
CA ASN A 76 16.68 -3.78 -7.85
C ASN A 76 17.45 -4.74 -8.77
N ALA A 77 18.78 -4.61 -8.87
CA ALA A 77 19.59 -5.54 -9.63
C ALA A 77 19.51 -6.96 -9.05
N MET A 78 19.59 -7.11 -7.73
CA MET A 78 19.45 -8.40 -7.04
C MET A 78 18.06 -9.02 -7.23
N HIS A 79 17.00 -8.21 -7.14
CA HIS A 79 15.64 -8.69 -7.39
C HIS A 79 15.41 -9.06 -8.86
N ARG A 80 16.01 -8.34 -9.82
CA ARG A 80 15.99 -8.75 -11.23
C ARG A 80 16.75 -10.05 -11.45
N LYS A 81 17.89 -10.27 -10.77
CA LYS A 81 18.60 -11.56 -10.80
C LYS A 81 17.68 -12.69 -10.30
N ALA A 82 17.02 -12.49 -9.15
CA ALA A 82 16.06 -13.45 -8.60
C ALA A 82 14.85 -13.68 -9.50
N GLN A 83 14.31 -12.64 -10.14
CA GLN A 83 13.21 -12.77 -11.11
C GLN A 83 13.59 -13.70 -12.27
N ASN A 84 14.83 -13.59 -12.74
CA ASN A 84 15.38 -14.38 -13.84
C ASN A 84 16.14 -15.63 -13.37
N CYS A 85 15.97 -16.05 -12.11
CA CYS A 85 16.68 -17.22 -11.60
C CYS A 85 16.23 -18.49 -12.35
N PRO A 86 17.17 -19.28 -12.92
CA PRO A 86 16.83 -20.49 -13.68
C PRO A 86 16.07 -21.53 -12.86
N LEU A 87 16.29 -21.56 -11.54
CA LEU A 87 15.59 -22.47 -10.62
C LEU A 87 14.06 -22.29 -10.64
N ARG A 88 13.57 -21.14 -11.13
CA ARG A 88 12.12 -20.89 -11.29
C ARG A 88 11.50 -21.68 -12.45
N ALA A 89 12.30 -22.25 -13.36
CA ALA A 89 11.79 -23.04 -14.48
C ALA A 89 11.13 -24.35 -14.02
N ASP A 90 11.71 -24.99 -12.99
CA ASP A 90 11.27 -26.27 -12.44
C ASP A 90 10.49 -26.12 -11.12
N ALA A 91 10.13 -24.88 -10.77
CA ALA A 91 9.46 -24.57 -9.52
C ALA A 91 7.99 -24.99 -9.51
N PRO A 92 7.36 -25.14 -8.33
CA PRO A 92 5.91 -25.23 -8.22
C PRO A 92 5.23 -24.06 -8.94
N LYS A 93 4.06 -24.30 -9.55
CA LYS A 93 3.33 -23.29 -10.35
C LYS A 93 3.09 -21.99 -9.56
N GLU A 94 2.91 -22.11 -8.25
CA GLU A 94 2.70 -21.02 -7.31
C GLU A 94 3.91 -20.07 -7.19
N ALA A 95 5.12 -20.54 -7.53
CA ALA A 95 6.34 -19.72 -7.58
C ALA A 95 6.45 -18.86 -8.86
N GLY A 96 5.51 -19.04 -9.81
CA GLY A 96 5.51 -18.35 -11.09
C GLY A 96 6.65 -18.81 -12.00
N TYR A 97 6.92 -18.02 -13.04
CA TYR A 97 7.83 -18.39 -14.12
C TYR A 97 9.09 -17.51 -14.13
N VAL A 98 10.14 -17.99 -14.80
CA VAL A 98 11.37 -17.24 -15.05
C VAL A 98 11.05 -15.92 -15.77
N GLY A 99 11.64 -14.82 -15.31
CA GLY A 99 11.50 -13.49 -15.89
C GLY A 99 10.20 -12.76 -15.49
N ALA A 100 9.27 -13.44 -14.84
CA ALA A 100 8.06 -12.81 -14.29
C ALA A 100 8.34 -12.14 -12.93
N GLY A 101 7.47 -11.20 -12.55
CA GLY A 101 7.43 -10.65 -11.20
C GLY A 101 7.25 -11.74 -10.13
N PHE A 102 7.43 -11.36 -8.87
CA PHE A 102 7.23 -12.27 -7.74
C PHE A 102 5.76 -12.44 -7.46
N THR A 103 5.30 -13.69 -7.40
CA THR A 103 3.88 -14.00 -7.26
C THR A 103 3.32 -13.56 -5.90
N LYS A 104 1.99 -13.46 -5.80
CA LYS A 104 1.33 -13.25 -4.50
C LYS A 104 1.67 -14.36 -3.49
N ALA A 105 1.83 -15.61 -3.95
CA ALA A 105 2.24 -16.72 -3.11
C ALA A 105 3.66 -16.53 -2.58
N GLN A 106 4.61 -16.12 -3.43
CA GLN A 106 5.97 -15.77 -3.01
C GLN A 106 5.98 -14.63 -1.99
N ARG A 107 5.25 -13.54 -2.24
CA ARG A 107 5.12 -12.43 -1.28
C ARG A 107 4.60 -12.92 0.07
N ASN A 108 3.51 -13.68 0.07
CA ASN A 108 2.86 -14.13 1.31
C ASN A 108 3.76 -15.13 2.06
N ARG A 109 4.43 -16.04 1.35
CA ARG A 109 5.41 -16.96 1.95
C ARG A 109 6.60 -16.22 2.55
N TRP A 110 7.08 -15.17 1.87
CA TRP A 110 8.19 -14.35 2.34
C TRP A 110 7.84 -13.64 3.65
N ILE A 111 6.65 -13.02 3.74
CA ILE A 111 6.16 -12.41 4.98
C ILE A 111 5.93 -13.46 6.08
N TRP A 112 5.40 -14.64 5.73
CA TRP A 112 5.24 -15.73 6.69
C TRP A 112 6.58 -16.19 7.26
N ALA A 113 7.63 -16.32 6.44
CA ALA A 113 8.96 -16.69 6.90
C ALA A 113 9.55 -15.65 7.88
N GLN A 114 9.30 -14.35 7.64
CA GLN A 114 9.68 -13.28 8.57
C GLN A 114 8.95 -13.40 9.91
N LEU A 115 7.62 -13.58 9.87
CA LEU A 115 6.80 -13.81 11.07
C LEU A 115 7.28 -15.03 11.85
N LYS A 116 7.58 -16.13 11.16
CA LYS A 116 8.05 -17.37 11.76
C LYS A 116 9.40 -17.20 12.44
N ALA A 117 10.34 -16.50 11.80
CA ALA A 117 11.62 -16.17 12.42
C ALA A 117 11.43 -15.30 13.67
N CYS A 118 10.55 -14.30 13.62
CA CYS A 118 10.24 -13.47 14.79
C CYS A 118 9.62 -14.29 15.94
N GLU A 119 8.74 -15.24 15.62
CA GLU A 119 8.12 -16.15 16.59
C GLU A 119 9.16 -17.05 17.26
N GLU A 120 10.05 -17.68 16.48
CA GLU A 120 11.08 -18.59 17.01
C GLU A 120 12.07 -17.91 17.96
N PHE A 121 12.31 -16.61 17.75
CA PHE A 121 13.13 -15.77 18.63
C PHE A 121 12.32 -15.11 19.76
N ASN A 122 11.02 -15.38 19.88
CA ASN A 122 10.12 -14.81 20.88
C ASN A 122 10.17 -13.26 20.94
N LEU A 123 10.20 -12.60 19.77
CA LEU A 123 10.29 -11.14 19.73
C LEU A 123 9.04 -10.46 20.33
N PRO A 124 9.19 -9.25 20.91
CA PRO A 124 8.06 -8.49 21.44
C PRO A 124 6.96 -8.26 20.40
N LYS A 125 5.69 -8.41 20.80
CA LYS A 125 4.55 -8.33 19.87
C LYS A 125 4.43 -6.99 19.15
N ASP A 126 4.76 -5.90 19.84
CA ASP A 126 4.75 -4.54 19.30
C ASP A 126 5.89 -4.33 18.27
N PHE A 127 7.08 -4.89 18.52
CA PHE A 127 8.15 -4.96 17.51
C PHE A 127 7.66 -5.70 16.26
N VAL A 128 7.13 -6.92 16.42
CA VAL A 128 6.70 -7.76 15.29
C VAL A 128 5.63 -7.04 14.47
N ARG A 129 4.66 -6.39 15.13
CA ARG A 129 3.63 -5.59 14.46
C ARG A 129 4.24 -4.49 13.60
N ASP A 130 5.10 -3.66 14.17
CA ASP A 130 5.64 -2.46 13.50
C ASP A 130 6.65 -2.86 12.39
N TYR A 131 7.44 -3.90 12.62
CA TYR A 131 8.36 -4.47 11.65
C TYR A 131 7.63 -5.06 10.44
N ILE A 132 6.65 -5.94 10.66
CA ILE A 132 5.89 -6.55 9.56
C ILE A 132 5.05 -5.51 8.83
N HIS A 133 4.54 -4.50 9.54
CA HIS A 133 3.87 -3.35 8.93
C HIS A 133 4.79 -2.64 7.94
N GLY A 134 6.00 -2.23 8.36
CA GLY A 134 6.93 -1.53 7.47
C GLY A 134 7.33 -2.36 6.25
N LEU A 135 7.49 -3.68 6.41
CA LEU A 135 7.73 -4.60 5.30
C LEU A 135 6.55 -4.68 4.33
N CYS A 136 5.32 -4.81 4.83
CA CYS A 136 4.11 -4.82 4.00
C CYS A 136 3.93 -3.51 3.24
N VAL A 137 4.17 -2.36 3.88
CA VAL A 137 4.15 -1.04 3.23
C VAL A 137 5.20 -0.99 2.13
N PHE A 138 6.44 -1.37 2.42
CA PHE A 138 7.50 -1.42 1.42
C PHE A 138 7.14 -2.30 0.21
N MET A 139 6.73 -3.55 0.44
CA MET A 139 6.36 -4.51 -0.62
C MET A 139 5.17 -4.05 -1.46
N SER A 140 4.34 -3.15 -0.92
CA SER A 140 3.14 -2.70 -1.59
C SER A 140 3.42 -1.74 -2.75
N VAL A 141 4.54 -1.01 -2.67
CA VAL A 141 5.04 -0.05 -3.66
C VAL A 141 6.29 -0.55 -4.41
N TYR A 142 6.83 -1.70 -4.01
CA TYR A 142 8.07 -2.23 -4.57
C TYR A 142 7.84 -3.07 -5.83
N GLY A 143 8.40 -2.61 -6.96
CA GLY A 143 8.18 -3.11 -8.32
C GLY A 143 8.08 -4.63 -8.48
N PRO A 144 9.04 -5.44 -7.98
CA PRO A 144 9.01 -6.90 -8.11
C PRO A 144 7.73 -7.58 -7.60
N PHE A 145 7.01 -6.97 -6.65
CA PHE A 145 5.74 -7.49 -6.11
C PHE A 145 4.50 -6.76 -6.66
N VAL A 146 4.67 -5.64 -7.37
CA VAL A 146 3.60 -4.89 -8.03
C VAL A 146 3.34 -5.46 -9.43
N ASP A 147 4.40 -5.86 -10.14
CA ASP A 147 4.32 -6.35 -11.53
C ASP A 147 3.58 -7.69 -11.68
N SER A 148 3.44 -8.48 -10.61
CA SER A 148 2.67 -9.73 -10.59
C SER A 148 1.16 -9.56 -10.39
N ARG A 149 0.69 -8.31 -10.31
CA ARG A 149 -0.74 -7.98 -10.18
C ARG A 149 -1.47 -7.95 -11.52
N VAL A 150 -0.74 -7.99 -12.63
CA VAL A 150 -1.29 -8.29 -13.96
C VAL A 150 -1.57 -9.79 -13.97
N GLU A 151 -2.84 -10.18 -14.05
CA GLU A 151 -3.34 -11.55 -13.89
C GLU A 151 -2.58 -12.62 -14.69
N ASP A 152 -2.68 -13.86 -14.19
CA ASP A 152 -2.33 -15.12 -14.85
C ASP A 152 -2.35 -15.00 -16.39
N GLY A 153 -1.15 -15.07 -16.99
CA GLY A 153 -0.98 -15.14 -18.44
C GLY A 153 -1.82 -16.27 -19.06
N PRO A 154 -2.02 -16.26 -20.39
CA PRO A 154 -3.11 -16.96 -21.06
C PRO A 154 -3.14 -18.45 -20.68
N GLN A 155 -4.12 -18.83 -19.87
CA GLN A 155 -4.58 -20.20 -19.77
C GLN A 155 -5.19 -20.56 -21.11
N THR A 156 -4.50 -21.40 -21.87
CA THR A 156 -5.08 -22.10 -23.00
C THR A 156 -6.29 -22.91 -22.51
N GLY A 157 -7.48 -22.39 -22.79
CA GLY A 157 -8.71 -23.17 -22.92
C GLY A 157 -9.28 -23.80 -21.65
N LYS A 158 -10.42 -23.25 -21.23
CA LYS A 158 -11.43 -23.80 -20.31
C LYS A 158 -11.18 -23.62 -18.81
N CYS A 159 -12.06 -22.80 -18.23
CA CYS A 159 -12.28 -22.64 -16.79
C CYS A 159 -12.73 -23.98 -16.15
N PRO A 160 -12.01 -24.55 -15.16
CA PRO A 160 -12.58 -25.54 -14.26
C PRO A 160 -13.30 -24.83 -13.11
N MET A 161 -14.58 -25.13 -12.96
CA MET A 161 -15.42 -24.71 -11.84
C MET A 161 -14.75 -25.00 -10.49
N SER A 162 -14.84 -24.01 -9.59
CA SER A 162 -14.71 -24.06 -8.13
C SER A 162 -14.01 -25.29 -7.54
N MET A 163 -12.68 -25.22 -7.41
CA MET A 163 -11.97 -26.11 -6.49
C MET A 163 -11.98 -25.49 -5.09
N ILE A 164 -12.73 -26.12 -4.18
CA ILE A 164 -12.59 -25.90 -2.75
C ILE A 164 -11.17 -26.37 -2.38
N ALA A 165 -10.28 -25.42 -2.09
CA ALA A 165 -8.94 -25.73 -1.61
C ALA A 165 -9.02 -26.46 -0.26
N LYS A 166 -8.59 -27.73 -0.23
CA LYS A 166 -8.36 -28.47 1.01
C LYS A 166 -7.14 -27.87 1.73
N ARG A 167 -7.26 -27.65 3.04
CA ARG A 167 -6.15 -27.18 3.90
C ARG A 167 -5.00 -28.20 3.87
N THR A 168 -3.76 -27.75 3.87
CA THR A 168 -2.61 -28.64 4.11
C THR A 168 -2.54 -29.00 5.61
N PRO A 169 -1.94 -30.15 5.98
CA PRO A 169 -1.71 -30.50 7.38
C PRO A 169 -0.97 -29.41 8.18
N GLU A 170 -0.02 -28.69 7.58
CA GLU A 170 0.70 -27.59 8.23
C GLU A 170 -0.22 -26.40 8.54
N GLN A 171 -1.16 -26.08 7.65
CA GLN A 171 -2.17 -25.04 7.89
C GLN A 171 -3.13 -25.43 9.02
N VAL A 172 -3.41 -26.72 9.18
CA VAL A 172 -4.26 -27.26 10.26
C VAL A 172 -3.54 -27.24 11.61
N GLU A 173 -2.23 -27.49 11.66
CA GLU A 173 -1.47 -27.38 12.92
C GLU A 173 -1.25 -25.91 13.32
N MET A 174 -0.96 -25.02 12.36
CA MET A 174 -0.81 -23.58 12.62
C MET A 174 -2.10 -22.96 13.17
N ALA A 175 -3.27 -23.48 12.76
CA ALA A 175 -4.58 -23.11 13.28
C ALA A 175 -4.76 -23.35 14.78
N LYS A 176 -4.11 -24.39 15.31
CA LYS A 176 -4.26 -24.81 16.71
C LYS A 176 -3.42 -23.93 17.64
N VAL A 177 -2.26 -23.47 17.17
CA VAL A 177 -1.33 -22.63 17.94
C VAL A 177 -1.73 -21.16 17.90
N HIS A 178 -2.28 -20.70 16.76
CA HIS A 178 -2.64 -19.29 16.54
C HIS A 178 -4.07 -19.17 15.99
N PRO A 179 -5.11 -19.30 16.83
CA PRO A 179 -6.51 -19.29 16.37
C PRO A 179 -6.90 -17.98 15.66
N ASN A 180 -6.23 -16.86 15.97
CA ASN A 180 -6.44 -15.56 15.32
C ASN A 180 -5.77 -15.42 13.94
N ILE A 181 -4.89 -16.35 13.55
CA ILE A 181 -4.23 -16.35 12.24
C ILE A 181 -5.10 -17.03 11.18
N MET A 182 -6.04 -17.89 11.57
CA MET A 182 -6.81 -18.70 10.62
C MET A 182 -7.86 -17.97 9.79
N GLY A 183 -8.20 -16.74 10.16
CA GLY A 183 -8.96 -15.85 9.28
C GLY A 183 -8.22 -15.42 8.01
N LEU A 184 -6.91 -15.71 7.90
CA LEU A 184 -6.03 -15.23 6.82
C LEU A 184 -5.89 -16.17 5.60
N PHE A 185 -6.29 -17.45 5.70
CA PHE A 185 -5.92 -18.45 4.68
C PHE A 185 -7.08 -19.07 3.87
N ILE A 186 -8.34 -18.79 4.21
CA ILE A 186 -9.49 -19.33 3.47
C ILE A 186 -10.42 -18.19 3.12
N THR A 187 -10.76 -18.11 1.83
CA THR A 187 -11.32 -16.96 1.12
C THR A 187 -10.28 -15.86 0.89
N VAL A 188 -10.28 -15.31 -0.32
CA VAL A 188 -9.79 -13.97 -0.66
C VAL A 188 -9.52 -13.17 0.61
N LEU A 189 -8.24 -12.93 0.96
CA LEU A 189 -7.82 -12.18 2.16
C LEU A 189 -8.94 -11.24 2.62
N PRO A 190 -9.72 -11.55 3.68
CA PRO A 190 -10.28 -10.47 4.45
C PRO A 190 -9.04 -9.82 5.06
N ILE A 191 -8.87 -8.55 4.75
CA ILE A 191 -7.87 -7.68 5.36
C ILE A 191 -8.18 -7.66 6.86
N THR A 192 -7.69 -8.64 7.62
CA THR A 192 -8.02 -8.79 9.07
C THR A 192 -6.83 -9.23 9.94
N MET A 193 -5.59 -9.08 9.47
CA MET A 193 -4.70 -8.22 10.27
C MET A 193 -4.97 -6.82 9.74
N VAL A 194 -5.92 -6.11 10.35
CA VAL A 194 -6.21 -4.72 10.01
C VAL A 194 -4.93 -3.94 10.31
N MET A 195 -4.11 -3.76 9.27
CA MET A 195 -3.14 -2.68 9.23
C MET A 195 -3.96 -1.43 9.53
N LYS A 196 -3.77 -0.85 10.71
CA LYS A 196 -4.50 0.36 11.09
C LYS A 196 -4.01 1.46 10.17
N LEU A 197 -4.80 1.70 9.13
CA LEU A 197 -4.55 2.73 8.13
C LEU A 197 -4.53 4.11 8.77
N PHE A 198 -5.27 4.22 9.87
CA PHE A 198 -5.48 5.41 10.66
C PHE A 198 -5.27 5.06 12.13
N PRO A 199 -4.78 6.00 12.97
CA PRO A 199 -4.73 5.78 14.41
C PRO A 199 -6.16 5.66 14.99
N ASP A 200 -6.30 4.96 16.11
CA ASP A 200 -7.62 4.67 16.71
C ASP A 200 -8.38 5.93 17.12
N ASP A 201 -7.64 6.94 17.56
CA ASP A 201 -8.16 8.22 18.02
C ASP A 201 -8.34 9.22 16.86
N LEU A 202 -8.17 8.82 15.59
CA LEU A 202 -8.23 9.75 14.46
C LEU A 202 -9.52 10.57 14.45
N ILE A 203 -10.66 9.93 14.70
CA ILE A 203 -11.97 10.60 14.67
C ILE A 203 -12.16 11.54 15.85
N ASP A 204 -11.60 11.21 17.01
CA ASP A 204 -11.62 12.11 18.17
C ASP A 204 -10.78 13.35 17.88
N ARG A 205 -9.61 13.18 17.23
CA ARG A 205 -8.77 14.31 16.77
C ARG A 205 -9.48 15.19 15.75
N ALA A 206 -10.42 14.66 14.97
CA ALA A 206 -11.25 15.47 14.07
C ALA A 206 -12.28 16.35 14.82
N GLY A 207 -12.42 16.18 16.14
CA GLY A 207 -13.53 16.73 16.92
C GLY A 207 -14.78 15.87 16.88
N GLY A 208 -14.64 14.57 16.61
CA GLY A 208 -15.73 13.59 16.58
C GLY A 208 -16.30 13.31 15.18
N LYS A 209 -17.28 12.40 15.14
CA LYS A 209 -17.86 11.88 13.89
C LYS A 209 -18.52 12.97 13.03
N GLU A 210 -19.16 13.94 13.65
CA GLU A 210 -19.91 15.01 12.96
C GLU A 210 -18.96 15.95 12.20
N ASN A 211 -17.88 16.40 12.85
CA ASN A 211 -16.86 17.21 12.20
C ASN A 211 -16.17 16.45 11.07
N PHE A 212 -15.83 15.17 11.28
CA PHE A 212 -15.27 14.34 10.22
C PHE A 212 -16.22 14.23 9.02
N LEU A 213 -17.51 13.98 9.27
CA LEU A 213 -18.53 13.93 8.21
C LEU A 213 -18.65 15.26 7.46
N ALA A 214 -18.56 16.39 8.16
CA ALA A 214 -18.62 17.71 7.54
C ALA A 214 -17.43 17.96 6.61
N VAL A 215 -16.21 17.63 7.06
CA VAL A 215 -14.99 17.70 6.24
C VAL A 215 -15.11 16.82 4.99
N VAL A 216 -15.51 15.56 5.14
CA VAL A 216 -15.66 14.64 4.00
C VAL A 216 -16.77 15.10 3.06
N LYS A 217 -17.89 15.62 3.59
CA LYS A 217 -18.96 16.17 2.76
C LYS A 217 -18.43 17.31 1.89
N ARG A 218 -17.70 18.24 2.49
CA ARG A 218 -17.11 19.37 1.77
C ARG A 218 -16.09 18.93 0.72
N PHE A 219 -15.28 17.93 1.05
CA PHE A 219 -14.38 17.30 0.08
C PHE A 219 -15.12 16.80 -1.17
N TYR A 220 -16.27 16.14 -1.01
CA TYR A 220 -17.05 15.64 -2.15
C TYR A 220 -17.72 16.77 -2.94
N GLU A 221 -18.26 17.79 -2.27
CA GLU A 221 -18.81 18.99 -2.94
C GLU A 221 -17.75 19.62 -3.87
N MET A 222 -16.54 19.88 -3.36
CA MET A 222 -15.43 20.39 -4.16
C MET A 222 -14.99 19.41 -5.26
N SER A 223 -15.02 18.10 -4.99
CA SER A 223 -14.68 17.08 -6.00
C SER A 223 -15.69 17.01 -7.13
N PHE A 224 -16.96 17.32 -6.88
CA PHE A 224 -18.01 17.33 -7.89
C PHE A 224 -17.93 18.54 -8.80
N GLU A 225 -17.47 19.67 -8.26
CA GLU A 225 -17.22 20.93 -8.98
C GLU A 225 -15.93 20.88 -9.81
N ASP A 226 -14.93 20.10 -9.38
CA ASP A 226 -13.65 20.00 -10.06
C ASP A 226 -13.78 19.25 -11.41
N PRO A 227 -13.39 19.85 -12.56
CA PRO A 227 -13.54 19.21 -13.88
C PRO A 227 -12.74 17.92 -14.07
N ILE A 228 -11.68 17.69 -13.29
CA ILE A 228 -10.82 16.50 -13.37
C ILE A 228 -11.38 15.36 -12.50
N LEU A 229 -11.92 15.70 -11.33
CA LEU A 229 -12.50 14.72 -10.39
C LEU A 229 -13.98 14.45 -10.65
N GLY A 230 -14.74 15.47 -11.01
CA GLY A 230 -16.19 15.44 -11.15
C GLY A 230 -16.67 14.40 -12.17
N VAL A 231 -15.84 14.08 -13.15
CA VAL A 231 -16.13 13.06 -14.18
C VAL A 231 -16.06 11.62 -13.67
N LEU A 232 -15.51 11.40 -12.47
CA LEU A 232 -15.47 10.11 -11.80
C LEU A 232 -16.81 9.73 -11.16
N TYR A 233 -17.73 10.70 -11.02
CA TYR A 233 -19.00 10.53 -10.33
C TYR A 233 -20.16 10.59 -11.31
N GLU A 234 -20.86 9.46 -11.49
CA GLU A 234 -22.05 9.39 -12.36
C GLU A 234 -23.27 10.00 -11.66
N ASP A 235 -23.51 9.60 -10.42
CA ASP A 235 -24.56 10.16 -9.57
C ASP A 235 -23.92 11.05 -8.50
N LYS A 236 -24.05 12.37 -8.64
CA LYS A 236 -23.52 13.34 -7.67
C LYS A 236 -24.49 13.62 -6.51
N GLU A 237 -25.74 13.15 -6.61
CA GLU A 237 -26.76 13.28 -5.56
C GLU A 237 -26.64 12.15 -4.53
N GLU A 238 -26.01 11.03 -4.91
CA GLU A 238 -25.65 9.98 -3.97
C GLU A 238 -24.80 10.50 -2.80
N PRO A 239 -25.03 10.03 -1.56
CA PRO A 239 -24.31 10.51 -0.39
C PRO A 239 -22.92 9.85 -0.29
N HIS A 240 -22.04 10.11 -1.26
CA HIS A 240 -20.67 9.56 -1.34
C HIS A 240 -19.88 9.76 -0.04
N TYR A 241 -20.03 10.94 0.58
CA TYR A 241 -19.37 11.26 1.85
C TYR A 241 -19.76 10.31 2.98
N LYS A 242 -21.00 9.80 3.02
CA LYS A 242 -21.41 8.82 4.03
C LYS A 242 -20.73 7.47 3.80
N MET A 243 -20.61 7.06 2.54
CA MET A 243 -19.95 5.80 2.19
C MET A 243 -18.45 5.84 2.49
N PHE A 244 -17.78 6.93 2.12
CA PHE A 244 -16.38 7.14 2.47
C PHE A 244 -16.17 7.23 3.98
N SER A 245 -17.03 7.94 4.70
CA SER A 245 -16.89 8.08 6.15
C SER A 245 -17.07 6.75 6.87
N ARG A 246 -18.04 5.93 6.45
CA ARG A 246 -18.19 4.56 6.96
C ARG A 246 -16.94 3.71 6.71
N TRP A 247 -16.27 3.89 5.57
CA TRP A 247 -15.00 3.20 5.32
C TRP A 247 -13.92 3.61 6.31
N VAL A 248 -13.77 4.90 6.58
CA VAL A 248 -12.81 5.37 7.59
C VAL A 248 -13.20 4.88 8.99
N PHE A 249 -14.49 4.97 9.36
CA PHE A 249 -14.99 4.49 10.65
C PHE A 249 -14.77 2.99 10.86
N THR A 250 -15.03 2.17 9.84
CA THR A 250 -14.70 0.75 9.89
C THR A 250 -13.18 0.54 9.99
N ALA A 251 -12.37 1.35 9.30
CA ALA A 251 -10.92 1.25 9.33
C ALA A 251 -10.30 1.62 10.69
N VAL A 252 -10.91 2.53 11.46
CA VAL A 252 -10.53 2.86 12.85
C VAL A 252 -11.24 2.01 13.90
N GLY A 253 -12.10 1.06 13.49
CA GLY A 253 -12.81 0.16 14.40
C GLY A 253 -14.00 0.76 15.14
N LEU A 254 -14.56 1.88 14.65
CA LEU A 254 -15.75 2.52 15.23
C LEU A 254 -17.07 1.91 14.77
N ASP A 255 -17.07 1.17 13.66
CA ASP A 255 -18.20 0.37 13.17
C ASP A 255 -17.72 -0.81 12.30
N ASP A 256 -18.64 -1.65 11.83
CA ASP A 256 -18.38 -2.79 10.93
C ASP A 256 -19.26 -2.77 9.66
N GLU A 257 -19.92 -1.65 9.38
CA GLU A 257 -20.90 -1.47 8.31
C GLU A 257 -20.30 -1.76 6.93
N MET A 258 -19.07 -1.30 6.68
CA MET A 258 -18.41 -1.53 5.39
C MET A 258 -18.04 -2.99 5.21
N THR A 259 -17.61 -3.67 6.26
CA THR A 259 -17.33 -5.11 6.24
C THR A 259 -18.60 -5.90 5.91
N LYS A 260 -19.73 -5.58 6.55
CA LYS A 260 -21.05 -6.18 6.27
C LYS A 260 -21.50 -5.98 4.82
N ARG A 261 -21.18 -4.83 4.22
CA ARG A 261 -21.51 -4.48 2.83
C ARG A 261 -20.54 -5.04 1.78
N GLY A 262 -19.62 -5.94 2.17
CA GLY A 262 -18.68 -6.59 1.28
C GLY A 262 -17.30 -5.93 1.19
N GLY A 263 -17.02 -4.94 2.04
CA GLY A 263 -15.70 -4.36 2.27
C GLY A 263 -15.01 -3.88 1.00
N THR A 264 -13.75 -4.27 0.82
CA THR A 264 -12.91 -3.89 -0.33
C THR A 264 -13.50 -4.30 -1.67
N LYS A 265 -14.30 -5.38 -1.74
CA LYS A 265 -14.96 -5.80 -2.99
C LYS A 265 -15.95 -4.74 -3.48
N MET A 266 -16.70 -4.13 -2.56
CA MET A 266 -17.63 -3.05 -2.88
C MET A 266 -16.87 -1.80 -3.36
N ILE A 267 -15.81 -1.42 -2.65
CA ILE A 267 -14.95 -0.27 -3.02
C ILE A 267 -14.37 -0.47 -4.43
N ASN A 268 -13.86 -1.66 -4.74
CA ASN A 268 -13.36 -2.00 -6.08
C ASN A 268 -14.45 -1.94 -7.15
N SER A 269 -15.67 -2.40 -6.84
CA SER A 269 -16.79 -2.30 -7.77
C SER A 269 -17.17 -0.85 -8.06
N MET A 270 -17.21 0.01 -7.04
CA MET A 270 -17.51 1.44 -7.19
C MET A 270 -16.44 2.14 -8.03
N HIS A 271 -15.17 1.93 -7.74
CA HIS A 271 -14.10 2.54 -8.53
C HIS A 271 -14.02 1.97 -9.96
N LYS A 272 -14.37 0.69 -10.17
CA LYS A 272 -14.52 0.14 -11.53
C LYS A 272 -15.63 0.85 -12.29
N LYS A 273 -16.77 1.17 -11.67
CA LYS A 273 -17.82 1.99 -12.29
C LYS A 273 -17.29 3.38 -12.63
N ALA A 274 -16.61 4.05 -11.71
CA ALA A 274 -16.00 5.36 -11.95
C ALA A 274 -14.99 5.34 -13.11
N GLN A 275 -14.17 4.28 -13.22
CA GLN A 275 -13.24 4.10 -14.34
C GLN A 275 -13.95 4.03 -15.70
N HIS A 276 -15.15 3.45 -15.73
CA HIS A 276 -15.97 3.28 -16.92
C HIS A 276 -17.10 4.31 -17.03
N SER A 277 -17.06 5.38 -16.22
CA SER A 277 -18.02 6.46 -16.27
C SER A 277 -17.99 7.11 -17.65
N LYS A 278 -19.16 7.20 -18.30
CA LYS A 278 -19.32 7.89 -19.60
C LYS A 278 -18.91 9.37 -19.52
N HIS A 279 -18.98 9.97 -18.35
CA HIS A 279 -18.60 11.37 -18.14
C HIS A 279 -17.09 11.61 -18.35
N ARG A 280 -16.26 10.56 -18.23
CA ARG A 280 -14.83 10.65 -18.55
C ARG A 280 -14.55 10.89 -20.02
N ALA A 281 -15.48 10.60 -20.93
CA ALA A 281 -15.29 10.87 -22.36
C ALA A 281 -15.28 12.38 -22.69
N GLY A 282 -15.95 13.20 -21.89
CA GLY A 282 -16.01 14.66 -22.05
C GLY A 282 -15.07 15.42 -21.11
N ALA A 283 -14.16 14.72 -20.44
CA ALA A 283 -13.28 15.32 -19.44
C ALA A 283 -12.09 16.06 -20.08
N PRO A 284 -11.45 17.00 -19.35
CA PRO A 284 -10.13 17.50 -19.71
C PRO A 284 -9.14 16.34 -19.89
N LYS A 285 -8.13 16.54 -20.74
CA LYS A 285 -7.15 15.49 -21.10
C LYS A 285 -6.46 14.88 -19.87
N GLU A 286 -6.26 15.70 -18.85
CA GLU A 286 -5.60 15.38 -17.58
C GLU A 286 -6.41 14.38 -16.72
N ALA A 287 -7.72 14.27 -16.93
CA ALA A 287 -8.60 13.32 -16.25
C ALA A 287 -8.52 11.89 -16.82
N GLY A 288 -7.86 11.71 -17.96
CA GLY A 288 -7.76 10.44 -18.66
C GLY A 288 -9.09 9.96 -19.25
N TYR A 289 -9.06 8.78 -19.86
CA TYR A 289 -10.13 8.28 -20.72
C TYR A 289 -10.96 7.14 -20.08
N VAL A 290 -12.12 6.85 -20.67
CA VAL A 290 -13.03 5.77 -20.24
C VAL A 290 -12.32 4.40 -20.27
N GLY A 291 -12.51 3.61 -19.21
CA GLY A 291 -11.89 2.29 -19.05
C GLY A 291 -10.42 2.33 -18.62
N ALA A 292 -9.83 3.53 -18.51
CA ALA A 292 -8.50 3.72 -17.94
C ALA A 292 -8.52 3.64 -16.40
N GLY A 293 -7.37 3.32 -15.80
CA GLY A 293 -7.10 3.63 -14.39
C GLY A 293 -7.28 5.12 -14.10
N PHE A 294 -7.27 5.49 -12.82
CA PHE A 294 -7.28 6.91 -12.46
C PHE A 294 -5.92 7.51 -12.75
N THR A 295 -5.90 8.72 -13.32
CA THR A 295 -4.65 9.38 -13.63
C THR A 295 -3.94 9.79 -12.35
N LYS A 296 -2.63 10.01 -12.48
CA LYS A 296 -1.85 10.60 -11.40
C LYS A 296 -2.39 11.98 -11.01
N GLU A 297 -2.82 12.79 -11.98
CA GLU A 297 -3.42 14.08 -11.70
C GLU A 297 -4.73 13.93 -10.92
N GLN A 298 -5.61 13.00 -11.29
CA GLN A 298 -6.82 12.69 -10.52
C GLN A 298 -6.50 12.31 -9.07
N ARG A 299 -5.52 11.43 -8.84
CA ARG A 299 -5.10 11.07 -7.48
C ARG A 299 -4.63 12.29 -6.69
N ASN A 300 -3.72 13.08 -7.27
CA ASN A 300 -3.12 14.23 -6.60
C ASN A 300 -4.15 15.33 -6.33
N ARG A 301 -5.03 15.57 -7.30
CA ARG A 301 -6.16 16.49 -7.17
C ARG A 301 -7.08 16.04 -6.05
N TRP A 302 -7.44 14.76 -6.00
CA TRP A 302 -8.27 14.18 -4.94
C TRP A 302 -7.67 14.40 -3.56
N LEU A 303 -6.37 14.12 -3.39
CA LEU A 303 -5.66 14.35 -2.12
C LEU A 303 -5.58 15.84 -1.74
N ARG A 304 -5.37 16.73 -2.73
CA ARG A 304 -5.37 18.19 -2.48
C ARG A 304 -6.73 18.68 -2.04
N THR A 305 -7.80 18.18 -2.65
CA THR A 305 -9.17 18.51 -2.28
C THR A 305 -9.50 18.03 -0.87
N GLN A 306 -8.97 16.88 -0.42
CA GLN A 306 -9.10 16.43 0.97
C GLN A 306 -8.41 17.39 1.94
N MET A 307 -7.16 17.81 1.66
CA MET A 307 -6.45 18.78 2.49
C MET A 307 -7.18 20.11 2.57
N LYS A 308 -7.61 20.64 1.41
CA LYS A 308 -8.38 21.88 1.34
C LYS A 308 -9.67 21.80 2.16
N ALA A 309 -10.35 20.66 2.14
CA ALA A 309 -11.55 20.47 2.96
C ALA A 309 -11.24 20.51 4.46
N CYS A 310 -10.09 19.97 4.86
CA CYS A 310 -9.63 20.06 6.25
C CYS A 310 -9.28 21.50 6.63
N GLU A 311 -8.62 22.25 5.72
CA GLU A 311 -8.26 23.66 5.91
C GLU A 311 -9.51 24.54 6.07
N GLU A 312 -10.53 24.39 5.21
CA GLU A 312 -11.78 25.18 5.29
C GLU A 312 -12.54 24.98 6.62
N PHE A 313 -12.33 23.85 7.30
CA PHE A 313 -12.91 23.56 8.61
C PHE A 313 -11.96 23.83 9.77
N ASN A 314 -10.79 24.43 9.54
CA ASN A 314 -9.74 24.64 10.54
C ASN A 314 -9.41 23.34 11.30
N ALA A 315 -9.39 22.21 10.61
CA ALA A 315 -9.16 20.92 11.24
C ALA A 315 -7.75 20.88 11.87
N PRO A 316 -7.58 20.30 13.06
CA PRO A 316 -6.31 20.40 13.75
C PRO A 316 -5.22 19.57 13.05
N ARG A 317 -3.98 20.06 13.10
CA ARG A 317 -2.83 19.42 12.44
C ARG A 317 -2.64 17.96 12.84
N HIS A 318 -2.84 17.65 14.13
CA HIS A 318 -2.70 16.29 14.66
C HIS A 318 -3.79 15.33 14.16
N PHE A 319 -4.87 15.82 13.54
CA PHE A 319 -5.82 15.04 12.72
C PHE A 319 -5.38 14.98 11.25
N ILE A 320 -5.06 16.12 10.64
CA ILE A 320 -4.79 16.23 9.19
C ILE A 320 -3.63 15.31 8.78
N GLU A 321 -2.50 15.36 9.50
CA GLU A 321 -1.31 14.60 9.14
C GLU A 321 -1.56 13.08 9.09
N PRO A 322 -2.06 12.42 10.16
CA PRO A 322 -2.34 10.99 10.11
C PRO A 322 -3.48 10.62 9.16
N TYR A 323 -4.49 11.49 8.98
CA TYR A 323 -5.57 11.27 8.02
C TYR A 323 -5.05 11.22 6.58
N ILE A 324 -4.34 12.26 6.14
CA ILE A 324 -3.79 12.36 4.79
C ILE A 324 -2.72 11.28 4.57
N HIS A 325 -1.90 11.00 5.59
CA HIS A 325 -0.92 9.92 5.52
C HIS A 325 -1.59 8.56 5.28
N GLY A 326 -2.63 8.22 6.05
CA GLY A 326 -3.39 6.98 5.86
C GLY A 326 -3.97 6.87 4.46
N LEU A 327 -4.51 7.97 3.92
CA LEU A 327 -5.01 8.01 2.55
C LEU A 327 -3.90 7.79 1.50
N CYS A 328 -2.74 8.42 1.67
CA CYS A 328 -1.59 8.23 0.80
C CYS A 328 -1.11 6.77 0.81
N VAL A 329 -1.00 6.15 1.99
CA VAL A 329 -0.62 4.74 2.13
C VAL A 329 -1.65 3.85 1.45
N PHE A 330 -2.95 4.10 1.66
CA PHE A 330 -4.01 3.34 0.99
C PHE A 330 -3.92 3.47 -0.54
N MET A 331 -3.78 4.69 -1.05
CA MET A 331 -3.72 4.94 -2.49
C MET A 331 -2.48 4.35 -3.15
N ALA A 332 -1.36 4.28 -2.45
CA ALA A 332 -0.14 3.65 -2.94
C ALA A 332 -0.30 2.13 -3.16
N VAL A 333 -1.30 1.51 -2.54
CA VAL A 333 -1.58 0.07 -2.68
C VAL A 333 -2.87 -0.23 -3.44
N TYR A 334 -3.69 0.79 -3.69
CA TYR A 334 -5.01 0.66 -4.27
C TYR A 334 -4.96 0.60 -5.81
N GLY A 335 -5.37 -0.55 -6.35
CA GLY A 335 -5.27 -0.91 -7.78
C GLY A 335 -5.60 0.21 -8.78
N PRO A 336 -6.73 0.93 -8.63
CA PRO A 336 -7.10 2.03 -9.52
C PRO A 336 -6.09 3.18 -9.62
N PHE A 337 -5.18 3.35 -8.65
CA PHE A 337 -4.15 4.40 -8.61
C PHE A 337 -2.71 3.89 -8.78
N THR A 338 -2.48 2.58 -8.67
CA THR A 338 -1.13 1.98 -8.81
C THR A 338 -0.70 1.78 -10.26
N GLU A 339 -1.65 1.86 -11.19
CA GLU A 339 -1.38 1.78 -12.61
C GLU A 339 -1.11 3.19 -13.15
N CYS A 340 0.13 3.67 -13.08
CA CYS A 340 0.56 4.87 -13.82
C CYS A 340 0.46 4.58 -15.32
N ARG A 341 -0.73 4.75 -15.90
CA ARG A 341 -0.98 4.56 -17.33
C ARG A 341 -0.54 5.82 -18.08
N ASN A 342 0.22 5.63 -19.16
CA ASN A 342 0.64 6.75 -20.01
C ASN A 342 -0.59 7.52 -20.52
N GLU A 343 -0.50 8.85 -20.47
CA GLU A 343 -1.55 9.83 -20.82
C GLU A 343 -1.95 9.83 -22.31
N GLN A 344 -1.39 8.92 -23.11
CA GLN A 344 -1.63 8.80 -24.54
C GLN A 344 -2.63 7.66 -24.81
N GLY A 345 -3.89 7.90 -24.47
CA GLY A 345 -5.02 7.12 -25.00
C GLY A 345 -5.64 7.81 -26.23
N PRO A 346 -6.34 7.08 -27.11
CA PRO A 346 -7.03 7.68 -28.25
C PRO A 346 -8.11 8.66 -27.77
N GLN A 347 -8.16 9.84 -28.40
CA GLN A 347 -9.06 10.94 -28.02
C GLN A 347 -10.51 10.71 -28.46
N ASP A 348 -10.79 9.71 -29.29
CA ASP A 348 -12.07 9.59 -30.02
C ASP A 348 -13.06 8.57 -29.41
N GLY A 349 -13.12 8.45 -28.09
CA GLY A 349 -14.16 7.67 -27.40
C GLY A 349 -14.14 6.15 -27.67
N GLN A 350 -13.12 5.62 -28.35
CA GLN A 350 -12.95 4.18 -28.54
C GLN A 350 -12.14 3.58 -27.39
N CYS A 351 -12.71 2.55 -26.74
CA CYS A 351 -12.00 1.71 -25.78
C CYS A 351 -10.80 1.02 -26.46
N PRO A 352 -9.55 1.30 -26.08
CA PRO A 352 -8.40 0.79 -26.80
C PRO A 352 -8.03 -0.60 -26.29
N ALA A 353 -8.88 -1.60 -26.54
CA ALA A 353 -8.65 -3.02 -26.23
C ALA A 353 -7.30 -3.56 -26.76
N HIS A 354 -6.68 -2.87 -27.73
CA HIS A 354 -5.40 -3.21 -28.33
C HIS A 354 -4.17 -2.59 -27.62
N LEU A 355 -4.32 -1.52 -26.83
CA LEU A 355 -3.20 -0.90 -26.07
C LEU A 355 -2.82 -1.69 -24.82
N PHE A 356 -3.61 -2.71 -24.45
CA PHE A 356 -3.39 -3.57 -23.29
C PHE A 356 -2.23 -4.58 -23.45
N ARG A 357 -1.49 -4.57 -24.58
CA ARG A 357 -0.51 -5.63 -24.90
C ARG A 357 0.97 -5.25 -24.94
N GLN A 358 1.38 -3.98 -24.82
CA GLN A 358 2.81 -3.68 -25.01
C GLN A 358 3.32 -2.49 -24.16
N ARG A 359 4.14 -2.76 -23.14
CA ARG A 359 5.34 -1.95 -22.80
C ARG A 359 6.44 -2.81 -22.17
N ARG A 360 7.70 -2.43 -22.42
CA ARG A 360 8.94 -3.09 -21.99
C ARG A 360 9.48 -2.47 -20.71
N ALA A 361 10.17 -3.28 -19.90
CA ALA A 361 10.71 -2.97 -18.57
C ALA A 361 11.78 -1.84 -18.50
N SER A 362 12.11 -1.17 -19.60
CA SER A 362 13.21 -0.22 -19.70
C SER A 362 12.89 1.22 -19.26
N GLU A 363 11.63 1.53 -18.91
CA GLU A 363 11.18 2.91 -18.66
C GLU A 363 10.96 3.27 -17.17
N ILE A 364 11.38 2.41 -16.23
CA ILE A 364 11.22 2.67 -14.78
C ILE A 364 12.56 3.05 -14.16
N THR A 365 12.78 4.35 -13.96
CA THR A 365 13.90 4.88 -13.16
C THR A 365 13.45 5.05 -11.70
N LEU A 366 14.03 4.25 -10.79
CA LEU A 366 13.78 4.36 -9.34
C LEU A 366 14.74 5.37 -8.71
N SER A 367 14.17 6.42 -8.10
CA SER A 367 14.84 7.44 -7.28
C SER A 367 14.95 6.96 -5.82
N SER A 368 16.01 7.36 -5.12
CA SER A 368 16.27 7.07 -3.69
C SER A 368 15.61 8.04 -2.71
N LEU A 369 14.74 8.93 -3.20
CA LEU A 369 13.91 9.82 -2.39
C LEU A 369 12.58 9.13 -2.04
N PRO A 370 11.80 9.62 -1.07
CA PRO A 370 10.41 9.20 -0.92
C PRO A 370 9.73 9.19 -2.30
N PRO A 371 8.65 8.42 -2.54
CA PRO A 371 7.78 8.75 -3.65
C PRO A 371 7.24 10.15 -3.36
N GLN A 372 7.98 11.17 -3.79
CA GLN A 372 7.39 12.43 -4.18
C GLN A 372 6.37 11.97 -5.18
N ILE A 373 5.11 12.03 -4.78
CA ILE A 373 4.02 11.96 -5.72
C ILE A 373 4.26 13.18 -6.61
N PRO A 374 4.80 13.04 -7.84
CA PRO A 374 5.36 14.22 -8.47
C PRO A 374 4.22 15.21 -8.77
N GLY A 375 4.30 16.45 -8.26
CA GLY A 375 3.20 17.42 -8.28
C GLY A 375 2.28 17.44 -7.05
N PHE A 376 2.64 16.78 -5.95
CA PHE A 376 1.96 16.88 -4.65
C PHE A 376 3.00 17.11 -3.54
N ASP A 377 3.20 18.37 -3.17
CA ASP A 377 3.91 18.77 -1.97
C ASP A 377 2.87 19.19 -0.92
N LEU A 378 3.08 18.82 0.35
CA LEU A 378 2.27 19.36 1.44
C LEU A 378 2.55 20.88 1.49
N PRO A 379 1.53 21.75 1.38
CA PRO A 379 1.75 23.18 1.52
C PRO A 379 2.37 23.49 2.88
N SER A 380 3.31 24.43 2.93
CA SER A 380 3.76 25.03 4.19
C SER A 380 2.60 25.88 4.71
N ILE A 381 1.83 25.35 5.65
CA ILE A 381 0.78 26.13 6.30
C ILE A 381 1.49 27.17 7.15
N ARG A 382 1.23 28.47 6.87
CA ARG A 382 1.66 29.56 7.73
C ARG A 382 1.01 29.30 9.08
N GLU A 383 1.82 29.05 10.10
CA GLU A 383 1.34 29.18 11.48
C GLU A 383 0.93 30.64 11.60
N ASP A 384 -0.38 30.90 11.62
CA ASP A 384 -0.88 32.21 11.99
C ASP A 384 -0.31 32.47 13.38
N ALA A 385 0.62 33.43 13.42
CA ALA A 385 1.18 33.94 14.64
C ALA A 385 -0.01 34.29 15.52
N THR A 386 -0.17 33.53 16.61
CA THR A 386 -1.05 33.87 17.70
C THR A 386 -0.78 35.32 18.04
N SER A 387 -1.72 36.19 17.69
CA SER A 387 -1.77 37.56 18.18
C SER A 387 -1.86 37.44 19.70
N GLU A 388 -0.73 37.65 20.36
CA GLU A 388 -0.71 38.01 21.77
C GLU A 388 -1.50 39.33 21.86
N GLU A 389 -2.78 39.23 22.20
CA GLU A 389 -3.55 40.39 22.62
C GLU A 389 -2.96 40.87 23.95
N GLU A 390 -2.45 42.09 23.87
CA GLU A 390 -2.04 42.97 24.95
C GLU A 390 -3.03 42.96 26.11
N SER A 391 -2.61 42.46 27.28
CA SER A 391 -3.20 42.89 28.56
C SER A 391 -2.39 44.08 29.07
N SER A 392 -2.81 45.28 28.70
CA SER A 392 -2.45 46.51 29.40
C SER A 392 -3.18 46.54 30.74
N ASP A 393 -2.46 46.24 31.82
CA ASP A 393 -2.86 46.64 33.18
C ASP A 393 -2.13 47.95 33.52
N GLU A 394 -2.86 49.06 33.36
CA GLU A 394 -2.59 50.36 33.98
C GLU A 394 -3.75 50.70 34.95
N GLU A 395 -3.37 51.26 36.10
CA GLU A 395 -4.18 51.88 37.18
C GLU A 395 -4.81 50.91 38.21
N GLU A 396 -4.53 50.98 39.52
CA GLU A 396 -4.33 52.14 40.43
C GLU A 396 -3.40 51.78 41.61
#